data_AF-A0A5R2MV60-F1
#
_entry.id   AF-A0A5R2MV60-F1
#
_cell.length_a   1.000
_cell.length_b   1.000
_cell.length_c   1.000
_cell.angle_alpha   90.00
_cell.angle_beta   90.00
_cell.angle_gamma   90.00
#
_symmetry.space_group_name_H-M   'P 1'
#
loop_
_entity.id
_entity.type
_entity.pdbx_description
1 polymer ?
#
loop_
_entity_poly.entity_id
_entity_poly.type
_entity_poly.pdbx_seq_one_letter_code
_entity_poly.pdbx_strand_id
1 'polypeptide(L)'
;MAEAENTMAITARAAAKRKVATLAFWSIVIAFVVLALKAAAWYITGSVALYSDALESIVNVIASVAAFWAIQVSYKPADQDHPFGH
;
A
#
# COMPACT_ATOMS: atom_id res chain seq x y z
N MET A 1 1.41 15.83 -33.95
CA MET A 1 0.36 14.93 -33.43
C MET A 1 0.96 13.85 -32.52
N ALA A 2 1.95 13.06 -32.98
CA ALA A 2 2.63 12.05 -32.15
C ALA A 2 3.27 12.60 -30.84
N GLU A 3 3.77 13.83 -30.85
CA GLU A 3 4.39 14.43 -29.66
C GLU A 3 3.38 14.84 -28.57
N ALA A 4 2.17 15.24 -29.00
CA ALA A 4 1.06 15.53 -28.07
C ALA A 4 0.52 14.25 -27.42
N GLU A 5 0.47 13.15 -28.17
CA GLU A 5 0.07 11.83 -27.66
C GLU A 5 1.06 11.29 -26.61
N ASN A 6 2.37 11.41 -26.88
CA ASN A 6 3.40 11.02 -25.92
C ASN A 6 3.33 11.86 -24.63
N THR A 7 3.10 13.17 -24.75
CA THR A 7 2.97 14.07 -23.59
C THR A 7 1.76 13.72 -22.72
N MET A 8 0.62 13.38 -23.32
CA MET A 8 -0.55 12.92 -22.57
C MET A 8 -0.32 11.56 -21.90
N ALA A 9 0.36 10.63 -22.58
CA ALA A 9 0.68 9.32 -22.01
C ALA A 9 1.63 9.41 -20.80
N ILE A 10 2.62 10.31 -20.83
CA ILE A 10 3.56 10.53 -19.72
C ILE A 10 2.85 11.15 -18.51
N THR A 11 2.01 12.15 -18.71
CA THR A 11 1.25 12.78 -17.62
C THR A 11 0.24 11.81 -17.00
N ALA A 12 -0.42 10.98 -17.80
CA ALA A 12 -1.33 9.93 -17.32
C ALA A 12 -0.60 8.87 -16.48
N ARG A 13 0.58 8.40 -16.94
CA ARG A 13 1.42 7.47 -16.17
C ARG A 13 1.90 8.07 -14.85
N ALA A 14 2.34 9.33 -14.86
CA ALA A 14 2.75 10.02 -13.63
C ALA A 14 1.60 10.19 -12.63
N ALA A 15 0.39 10.54 -13.12
CA ALA A 15 -0.80 10.63 -12.29
C ALA A 15 -1.20 9.27 -11.71
N ALA A 16 -1.13 8.19 -12.51
CA ALA A 16 -1.38 6.83 -12.05
C ALA A 16 -0.39 6.39 -10.96
N LYS A 17 0.92 6.65 -11.16
CA LYS A 17 1.95 6.39 -10.13
C LYS A 17 1.62 7.11 -8.82
N ARG A 18 1.24 8.39 -8.88
CA ARG A 18 0.90 9.17 -7.69
C ARG A 18 -0.35 8.63 -6.99
N LYS A 19 -1.36 8.18 -7.75
CA LYS A 19 -2.56 7.53 -7.20
C LYS A 19 -2.21 6.23 -6.45
N VAL A 20 -1.37 5.38 -7.04
CA VAL A 20 -0.96 4.11 -6.41
C VAL A 20 -0.23 4.36 -5.09
N ALA A 21 0.71 5.30 -5.05
CA ALA A 21 1.40 5.69 -3.82
C ALA A 21 0.45 6.19 -2.73
N THR A 22 -0.53 7.05 -3.10
CA THR A 22 -1.55 7.55 -2.17
C THR A 22 -2.42 6.41 -1.63
N LEU A 23 -2.87 5.50 -2.49
CA LEU A 23 -3.69 4.34 -2.07
C LEU A 23 -2.92 3.41 -1.14
N ALA A 24 -1.63 3.19 -1.40
CA ALA A 24 -0.77 2.38 -0.53
C ALA A 24 -0.52 3.02 0.84
N PHE A 25 -0.45 4.35 0.91
CA PHE A 25 -0.40 5.04 2.20
C PHE A 25 -1.72 4.87 2.98
N TRP A 26 -2.85 5.06 2.30
CA TRP A 26 -4.17 4.90 2.92
C TRP A 26 -4.45 3.45 3.35
N SER A 27 -3.92 2.44 2.66
CA SER A 27 -4.09 1.05 3.07
C SER A 27 -3.46 0.76 4.43
N ILE A 28 -2.31 1.38 4.75
CA ILE A 28 -1.69 1.29 6.08
C ILE A 28 -2.62 1.90 7.15
N VAL A 29 -3.14 3.10 6.90
CA VAL A 29 -4.05 3.78 7.84
C VAL A 29 -5.29 2.92 8.09
N ILE A 30 -5.90 2.39 7.03
CA ILE A 30 -7.07 1.53 7.13
C ILE A 30 -6.74 0.24 7.88
N ALA A 31 -5.58 -0.38 7.64
CA ALA A 31 -5.16 -1.59 8.35
C ALA A 31 -5.06 -1.36 9.86
N PHE A 32 -4.48 -0.23 10.30
CA PHE A 32 -4.45 0.14 11.72
C PHE A 32 -5.85 0.40 12.30
N VAL A 33 -6.72 1.08 11.55
CA VAL A 33 -8.11 1.32 11.98
C VAL A 33 -8.85 0.00 12.16
N VAL A 34 -8.73 -0.94 11.21
CA VAL A 34 -9.37 -2.26 11.29
C VAL A 34 -8.83 -3.05 12.49
N LEU A 35 -7.51 -3.06 12.70
CA LEU A 35 -6.90 -3.72 13.86
C LEU A 35 -7.45 -3.15 15.18
N ALA A 36 -7.55 -1.83 15.30
CA ALA A 36 -8.09 -1.17 16.50
C ALA A 36 -9.56 -1.53 16.74
N LEU A 37 -10.38 -1.55 15.69
CA LEU A 37 -11.80 -1.94 15.78
C LEU A 37 -11.95 -3.41 16.21
N LYS A 38 -11.16 -4.32 15.63
CA LYS A 38 -11.18 -5.74 16.01
C LYS A 38 -10.71 -5.96 17.44
N ALA A 39 -9.66 -5.27 17.87
CA ALA A 39 -9.17 -5.33 19.24
C ALA A 39 -10.23 -4.81 20.24
N ALA A 40 -10.94 -3.73 19.90
CA ALA A 40 -12.05 -3.23 20.71
C ALA A 40 -13.21 -4.24 20.76
N ALA A 41 -13.58 -4.83 19.64
CA ALA A 41 -14.62 -5.86 19.58
C ALA A 41 -14.26 -7.09 20.41
N TRP A 42 -13.01 -7.56 20.35
CA TRP A 42 -12.51 -8.62 21.21
C TRP A 42 -12.60 -8.23 22.68
N TYR A 43 -12.14 -7.03 23.06
CA TYR A 43 -12.16 -6.58 24.45
C TYR A 43 -13.57 -6.53 25.04
N ILE A 44 -14.56 -6.10 24.24
CA ILE A 44 -15.96 -6.01 24.67
C ILE A 44 -16.61 -7.40 24.76
N THR A 45 -16.28 -8.32 23.84
CA THR A 45 -16.94 -9.63 23.74
C THR A 45 -16.26 -10.74 24.53
N GLY A 46 -14.96 -10.62 24.81
CA GLY A 46 -14.13 -11.69 25.38
C GLY A 46 -13.91 -12.90 24.46
N SER A 47 -14.27 -12.81 23.17
CA SER A 47 -14.28 -13.96 22.25
C SER A 47 -12.88 -14.33 21.73
N VAL A 48 -12.48 -15.58 21.92
CA VAL A 48 -11.21 -16.13 21.38
C VAL A 48 -11.21 -16.10 19.84
N ALA A 49 -12.38 -16.27 19.21
CA ALA A 49 -12.49 -16.17 17.75
C ALA A 49 -12.18 -14.74 17.26
N LEU A 50 -12.70 -13.72 17.93
CA LEU A 50 -12.41 -12.32 17.61
C LEU A 50 -10.96 -11.94 17.96
N TYR A 51 -10.37 -12.57 18.97
CA TYR A 51 -8.95 -12.43 19.25
C TYR A 51 -8.08 -12.93 18.09
N SER A 52 -8.38 -14.12 17.56
CA SER A 52 -7.67 -14.65 16.39
C SER A 52 -7.83 -13.77 15.17
N ASP A 53 -9.04 -13.25 14.93
CA ASP A 53 -9.34 -12.33 13.83
C ASP A 53 -8.59 -10.98 13.97
N ALA A 54 -8.39 -10.50 15.21
CA ALA A 54 -7.56 -9.33 15.50
C ALA A 54 -6.06 -9.62 15.26
N LEU A 55 -5.56 -10.80 15.66
CA LEU A 55 -4.18 -11.20 15.39
C LEU A 55 -3.90 -11.32 13.88
N GLU A 56 -4.84 -11.84 13.10
CA GLU A 56 -4.74 -11.86 11.64
C GLU A 56 -4.56 -10.45 11.07
N SER A 57 -5.27 -9.46 11.62
CA SER A 57 -5.13 -8.08 11.15
C SER A 57 -3.76 -7.43 11.45
N ILE A 58 -2.95 -7.98 12.36
CA ILE A 58 -1.54 -7.58 12.52
C ILE A 58 -0.75 -7.94 11.25
N VAL A 59 -0.99 -9.12 10.68
CA VAL A 59 -0.37 -9.53 9.42
C VAL A 59 -0.80 -8.60 8.29
N ASN A 60 -2.06 -8.15 8.27
CA ASN A 60 -2.53 -7.17 7.29
C ASN A 60 -1.82 -5.81 7.40
N VAL A 61 -1.54 -5.35 8.62
CA VAL A 61 -0.72 -4.15 8.85
C VAL A 61 0.68 -4.35 8.27
N ILE A 62 1.35 -5.47 8.60
CA ILE A 62 2.68 -5.79 8.07
C ILE A 62 2.67 -5.85 6.53
N ALA A 63 1.67 -6.52 5.95
CA ALA A 63 1.52 -6.63 4.50
C ALA A 63 1.31 -5.27 3.84
N SER A 64 0.51 -4.38 4.43
CA SER A 64 0.29 -3.02 3.90
C SER A 64 1.57 -2.18 3.92
N VAL A 65 2.38 -2.28 4.97
CA VAL A 65 3.67 -1.60 5.08
C VAL A 65 4.66 -2.17 4.08
N ALA A 66 4.72 -3.49 3.94
CA ALA A 66 5.57 -4.17 2.95
C ALA A 66 5.18 -3.79 1.52
N ALA A 67 3.88 -3.70 1.22
CA ALA A 67 3.38 -3.25 -0.08
C ALA A 67 3.76 -1.80 -0.37
N PHE A 68 3.61 -0.90 0.61
CA PHE A 68 4.04 0.49 0.47
C PHE A 68 5.55 0.59 0.23
N TRP A 69 6.34 -0.20 0.95
CA TRP A 69 7.79 -0.26 0.77
C TRP A 69 8.17 -0.80 -0.62
N ALA A 70 7.55 -1.88 -1.06
CA ALA A 70 7.75 -2.43 -2.40
C ALA A 70 7.42 -1.41 -3.50
N ILE A 71 6.30 -0.69 -3.35
CA ILE A 71 5.90 0.39 -4.25
C ILE A 71 6.98 1.50 -4.27
N GLN A 72 7.50 1.90 -3.11
CA GLN A 72 8.56 2.90 -3.02
C GLN A 72 9.87 2.44 -3.69
N VAL A 73 10.21 1.16 -3.54
CA VAL A 73 11.37 0.54 -4.19
C VAL A 73 11.21 0.48 -5.71
N SER A 74 10.04 0.05 -6.21
CA SER A 74 9.75 0.06 -7.66
C SER A 74 9.67 1.46 -8.28
N TYR A 75 9.64 2.52 -7.46
CA TYR A 75 9.73 3.91 -7.92
C TYR A 75 11.15 4.49 -7.88
N LYS A 76 12.17 3.75 -7.40
CA LYS A 76 13.56 4.20 -7.51
C LYS A 76 13.93 4.36 -9.00
N PRO A 77 14.55 5.49 -9.38
CA PRO A 77 15.06 5.66 -10.74
C PRO A 77 16.16 4.63 -11.01
N ALA A 78 16.28 4.19 -12.27
CA ALA A 78 17.28 3.22 -12.69
C ALA A 78 18.68 3.68 -12.26
N ASP A 79 19.37 2.83 -11.50
CA ASP A 79 20.77 3.03 -11.12
C ASP A 79 21.71 2.35 -12.11
N GLN A 80 23.02 2.59 -11.97
CA GLN A 80 24.02 2.03 -12.90
C GLN A 80 24.13 0.50 -12.80
N ASP A 81 23.63 -0.12 -11.73
CA ASP A 81 23.65 -1.56 -11.51
C ASP A 81 22.42 -2.28 -12.10
N HIS A 82 21.30 -1.58 -12.31
CA HIS A 82 20.07 -2.11 -12.94
C HIS A 82 19.65 -1.29 -14.17
N PRO A 83 20.20 -1.57 -15.36
CA PRO A 83 19.94 -0.80 -16.58
C PRO A 83 18.48 -0.83 -17.07
N PHE A 84 17.66 -1.77 -16.56
CA PHE A 84 16.23 -1.86 -16.87
C PHE A 84 15.31 -1.43 -15.69
N GLY A 85 15.89 -0.99 -14.57
CA GLY A 85 15.18 -0.66 -13.32
C GLY A 85 14.99 -1.85 -12.37
N HIS A 86 14.60 -1.55 -11.12
CA HIS A 86 14.20 -2.53 -10.09
C HIS A 86 12.70 -2.85 -10.14
#